data_AF-A0A838HGF4-F1
#
_entry.id   AF-A0A838HGF4-F1
#
_cell.length_a   1.000
_cell.length_b   1.000
_cell.length_c   1.000
_cell.angle_alpha   90.00
_cell.angle_beta   90.00
_cell.angle_gamma   90.00
#
_symmetry.space_group_name_H-M   'P 1'
#
loop_
_entity.id
_entity.type
_entity.pdbx_description
1 polymer ?
#
loop_
_entity_poly.entity_id
_entity_poly.type
_entity_poly.pdbx_seq_one_letter_code
_entity_poly.pdbx_strand_id
1 'polypeptide(L)'
;GSDAIADWPVLNALLNTASGATWVSFHHGGGVGIGNSLHAGQVTVADGTPEAAERLQRVLTNDPGIGVARHADAGYPEAVAFAARAGIDVPMRA
;
A
#
# COMPACT_ATOMS: atom_id res chain seq x y z
N GLY A 1 12.63 5.71 -13.33
CA GLY A 1 12.85 4.66 -14.34
C GLY A 1 11.88 3.50 -14.22
N SER A 2 11.29 3.24 -13.06
CA SER A 2 10.28 2.20 -12.84
C SER A 2 8.85 2.69 -13.07
N ASP A 3 8.69 3.70 -13.93
CA ASP A 3 7.53 4.59 -13.97
C ASP A 3 6.24 3.85 -14.33
N ALA A 4 6.33 2.88 -15.24
CA ALA A 4 5.18 2.11 -15.76
C ALA A 4 4.95 0.76 -15.04
N ILE A 5 5.70 0.44 -13.98
CA ILE A 5 5.49 -0.81 -13.23
C ILE A 5 4.17 -0.71 -12.45
N ALA A 6 3.22 -1.58 -12.79
CA ALA A 6 1.86 -1.58 -12.22
C ALA A 6 1.62 -2.68 -11.16
N ASP A 7 2.64 -3.44 -10.78
CA ASP A 7 2.51 -4.47 -9.73
C ASP A 7 2.14 -3.86 -8.37
N TRP A 8 2.69 -2.68 -8.06
CA TRP A 8 2.51 -2.00 -6.77
C TRP A 8 1.05 -1.69 -6.40
N PRO A 9 0.23 -1.05 -7.26
CA PRO A 9 -1.20 -0.86 -6.95
C PRO A 9 -1.98 -2.17 -6.90
N VAL A 10 -1.61 -3.20 -7.67
CA VAL A 10 -2.24 -4.53 -7.58
C VAL A 10 -1.95 -5.16 -6.21
N LEU A 11 -0.69 -5.14 -5.78
CA LEU A 11 -0.28 -5.62 -4.46
C LEU A 11 -0.91 -4.80 -3.34
N ASN A 12 -1.06 -3.48 -3.49
CA ASN A 12 -1.74 -2.65 -2.50
C ASN A 12 -3.20 -3.11 -2.31
N ALA A 13 -3.94 -3.36 -3.40
CA ALA A 13 -5.31 -3.87 -3.30
C ALA A 13 -5.34 -5.23 -2.58
N LEU A 14 -4.50 -6.19 -3.01
CA LEU A 14 -4.44 -7.53 -2.40
C LEU A 14 -4.04 -7.47 -0.92
N LEU A 15 -3.07 -6.63 -0.55
CA LEU A 15 -2.59 -6.46 0.81
C LEU A 15 -3.66 -5.82 1.70
N ASN A 16 -4.40 -4.83 1.21
CA ASN A 16 -5.51 -4.22 1.95
C ASN A 16 -6.67 -5.19 2.15
N THR A 17 -6.96 -6.03 1.16
CA THR A 17 -7.92 -7.14 1.33
C THR A 17 -7.45 -8.12 2.40
N ALA A 18 -6.19 -8.55 2.37
CA ALA A 18 -5.63 -9.45 3.37
C ALA A 18 -5.54 -8.81 4.78
N SER A 19 -5.37 -7.50 4.85
CA SER A 19 -5.27 -6.74 6.12
C SER A 19 -6.63 -6.55 6.80
N GLY A 20 -7.73 -6.69 6.06
CA GLY A 20 -9.09 -6.57 6.57
C GLY A 20 -9.74 -5.21 6.33
N ALA A 21 -9.42 -4.53 5.22
CA ALA A 21 -10.17 -3.34 4.83
C ALA A 21 -11.66 -3.68 4.60
N THR A 22 -12.55 -2.74 4.92
CA THR A 22 -14.01 -2.95 4.79
C THR A 22 -14.42 -3.06 3.32
N TRP A 23 -13.82 -2.24 2.45
CA TRP A 23 -13.86 -2.47 1.01
C TRP A 23 -12.56 -2.03 0.35
N VAL A 24 -12.25 -2.71 -0.75
CA VAL A 24 -11.09 -2.45 -1.60
C VAL A 24 -11.58 -2.27 -3.03
N SER A 25 -10.98 -1.33 -3.74
CA SER A 25 -11.23 -1.09 -5.16
C SER A 25 -9.92 -1.12 -5.93
N PHE A 26 -10.00 -1.56 -7.19
CA PHE A 26 -8.91 -1.49 -8.14
C PHE A 26 -9.44 -0.93 -9.45
N HIS A 27 -8.91 0.20 -9.87
CA HIS A 27 -9.44 0.99 -10.97
C HIS A 27 -8.37 1.23 -12.04
N HIS A 28 -8.86 1.49 -13.24
CA HIS A 28 -8.05 1.82 -14.41
C HIS A 28 -8.41 3.21 -14.94
N GLY A 29 -7.39 3.99 -15.29
CA GLY A 29 -7.52 5.24 -16.04
C GLY A 29 -8.06 6.46 -15.28
N GLY A 30 -8.23 6.35 -13.95
CA GLY A 30 -8.64 7.50 -13.14
C GLY A 30 -7.67 8.68 -13.29
N GLY A 31 -8.23 9.89 -13.46
CA GLY A 31 -7.49 11.13 -13.66
C GLY A 31 -6.94 11.34 -15.08
N VAL A 32 -6.21 10.35 -15.61
CA VAL A 32 -5.38 10.48 -16.84
C VAL A 32 -5.91 9.72 -18.06
N GLY A 33 -7.09 9.09 -17.94
CA GLY A 33 -7.76 8.40 -19.03
C GLY A 33 -7.32 6.95 -19.23
N ILE A 34 -8.09 6.24 -20.06
CA ILE A 34 -7.91 4.82 -20.40
C ILE A 34 -6.48 4.58 -20.92
N GLY A 35 -5.78 3.62 -20.33
CA GLY A 35 -4.45 3.14 -20.72
C GLY A 35 -3.30 3.75 -19.91
N ASN A 36 -3.57 4.79 -19.12
CA ASN A 36 -2.50 5.64 -18.55
C ASN A 36 -2.31 5.51 -17.04
N SER A 37 -3.19 4.84 -16.31
CA SER A 37 -3.01 4.60 -14.87
C SER A 37 -3.69 3.33 -14.39
N LEU A 38 -3.08 2.70 -13.40
CA LEU A 38 -3.65 1.64 -12.58
C LEU A 38 -3.48 2.06 -11.12
N HIS A 39 -4.54 1.97 -10.32
CA HIS A 39 -4.53 2.40 -8.92
C HIS A 39 -5.52 1.60 -8.08
N ALA A 40 -5.25 1.58 -6.79
CA ALA A 40 -6.09 0.92 -5.79
C ALA A 40 -6.60 1.94 -4.77
N GLY A 41 -7.75 1.63 -4.19
CA GLY A 41 -8.30 2.34 -3.04
C GLY A 41 -8.73 1.35 -1.98
N GLN A 42 -8.68 1.78 -0.72
CA GLN A 42 -9.23 1.03 0.40
C GLN A 42 -10.01 1.96 1.31
N VAL A 43 -11.01 1.42 1.99
CA VAL A 43 -11.64 2.08 3.13
C VAL A 43 -11.86 1.06 4.23
N THR A 44 -11.62 1.49 5.46
CA THR A 44 -11.81 0.69 6.67
C THR A 44 -12.68 1.44 7.66
N VAL A 45 -13.73 0.79 8.16
CA VAL A 45 -14.69 1.36 9.11
C VAL A 45 -14.17 1.17 10.54
N ALA A 46 -14.18 2.27 11.29
CA ALA A 46 -13.96 2.28 12.74
C ALA A 46 -15.32 2.29 13.47
N ASP A 47 -15.89 1.11 13.72
CA ASP A 47 -17.19 0.94 14.37
C ASP A 47 -17.14 0.86 15.90
N GLY A 48 -15.94 0.96 16.49
CA GLY A 48 -15.71 0.88 17.94
C GLY A 48 -15.53 -0.53 18.48
N THR A 49 -15.57 -1.56 17.65
CA THR A 49 -15.33 -2.96 18.07
C THR A 49 -13.84 -3.28 18.22
N PRO A 50 -13.46 -4.22 19.10
CA PRO A 50 -12.10 -4.74 19.19
C PRO A 50 -11.59 -5.31 17.85
N GLU A 51 -12.46 -5.98 17.10
CA GLU A 51 -12.13 -6.55 15.78
C GLU A 51 -11.82 -5.45 14.76
N ALA A 52 -12.54 -4.33 14.79
CA ALA A 52 -12.22 -3.18 13.96
C ALA A 52 -10.89 -2.55 14.35
N ALA A 53 -10.57 -2.47 15.65
CA ALA A 53 -9.28 -1.96 16.11
C ALA A 53 -8.10 -2.78 15.55
N GLU A 54 -8.21 -4.11 15.53
CA GLU A 54 -7.21 -4.97 14.92
C GLU A 54 -7.07 -4.78 13.40
N ARG A 55 -8.20 -4.68 12.69
CA ARG A 55 -8.20 -4.42 11.23
C ARG A 55 -7.58 -3.07 10.92
N LEU A 56 -7.95 -2.02 11.66
CA LEU A 56 -7.39 -0.68 11.51
C LEU A 56 -5.88 -0.68 11.73
N GLN A 57 -5.39 -1.36 12.77
CA GLN A 57 -3.97 -1.44 13.03
C GLN A 57 -3.21 -2.06 11.84
N ARG A 58 -3.74 -3.15 11.26
CA ARG A 58 -3.12 -3.80 10.10
C ARG A 58 -3.22 -2.94 8.84
N VAL A 59 -4.43 -2.50 8.48
CA VAL A 59 -4.66 -1.73 7.24
C VAL A 59 -3.89 -0.41 7.25
N LEU A 60 -3.98 0.36 8.33
CA LEU A 60 -3.30 1.66 8.43
C LEU A 60 -1.78 1.55 8.64
N THR A 61 -1.26 0.35 8.89
CA THR A 61 0.18 0.08 8.82
C THR A 61 0.59 -0.34 7.40
N ASN A 62 -0.14 -1.27 6.81
CA ASN A 62 0.24 -1.91 5.55
C ASN A 62 -0.02 -1.03 4.32
N ASP A 63 -1.10 -0.25 4.30
CA ASP A 63 -1.47 0.65 3.20
C ASP A 63 -0.42 1.74 2.94
N PRO A 64 0.02 2.52 3.95
CA PRO A 64 1.17 3.42 3.76
C PRO A 64 2.49 2.65 3.66
N GLY A 65 2.62 1.52 4.37
CA GLY A 65 3.84 0.71 4.41
C GLY A 65 4.29 0.22 3.03
N ILE A 66 3.35 -0.24 2.19
CA ILE A 66 3.68 -0.65 0.81
C ILE A 66 4.12 0.54 -0.05
N GLY A 67 3.61 1.75 0.23
CA GLY A 67 4.08 2.98 -0.42
C GLY A 67 5.55 3.29 -0.08
N VAL A 68 5.94 3.10 1.19
CA VAL A 68 7.34 3.21 1.61
C VAL A 68 8.18 2.12 0.94
N ALA A 69 7.74 0.86 0.96
CA ALA A 69 8.46 -0.25 0.33
C ALA A 69 8.68 -0.02 -1.18
N ARG A 70 7.67 0.50 -1.88
CA ARG A 70 7.74 0.86 -3.32
C ARG A 70 8.77 1.94 -3.63
N HIS A 71 8.89 2.95 -2.77
CA HIS A 71 9.88 4.02 -2.95
C HIS A 71 11.26 3.60 -2.46
N ALA A 72 11.32 2.79 -1.40
CA ALA A 72 12.54 2.13 -1.00
C ALA A 72 13.07 1.36 -2.21
N ASP A 73 12.35 0.38 -2.76
CA ASP A 73 12.72 -0.41 -3.94
C ASP A 73 13.23 0.45 -5.12
N ALA A 74 12.58 1.57 -5.42
CA ALA A 74 13.02 2.51 -6.47
C ALA A 74 14.32 3.28 -6.17
N GLY A 75 14.87 3.16 -4.97
CA GLY A 75 16.18 3.67 -4.57
C GLY A 75 16.16 4.97 -3.76
N TYR A 76 15.00 5.40 -3.26
CA TYR A 76 14.88 6.67 -2.54
C TYR A 76 15.48 6.57 -1.12
N PRO A 77 16.53 7.34 -0.77
CA PRO A 77 17.21 7.21 0.52
C PRO A 77 16.30 7.48 1.72
N GLU A 78 15.38 8.43 1.59
CA GLU A 78 14.41 8.77 2.65
C GLU A 78 13.45 7.62 2.96
N ALA A 79 13.00 6.91 1.92
CA ALA A 79 12.12 5.75 2.08
C ALA A 79 12.87 4.57 2.72
N VAL A 80 14.14 4.36 2.36
CA VAL A 80 15.01 3.37 3.00
C VAL A 80 15.20 3.67 4.48
N ALA A 81 15.56 4.93 4.80
CA ALA A 81 15.74 5.36 6.17
C ALA A 81 14.44 5.26 6.99
N PHE A 82 13.29 5.57 6.38
CA PHE A 82 11.99 5.39 7.01
C PHE A 82 11.69 3.91 7.26
N ALA A 83 11.87 3.04 6.26
CA ALA A 83 11.61 1.61 6.38
C ALA A 83 12.40 0.99 7.54
N ALA A 84 13.70 1.30 7.64
CA ALA A 84 14.56 0.84 8.73
C ALA A 84 14.09 1.34 10.11
N ARG A 85 13.74 2.64 10.22
CA ARG A 85 13.26 3.23 11.48
C ARG A 85 11.89 2.67 11.91
N ALA A 86 11.00 2.42 10.96
CA ALA A 86 9.63 1.98 11.20
C ALA A 86 9.48 0.44 11.27
N GLY A 87 10.55 -0.31 11.03
CA GLY A 87 10.53 -1.78 11.05
C GLY A 87 9.77 -2.39 9.88
N ILE A 88 9.78 -1.75 8.71
CA ILE A 88 9.17 -2.29 7.49
C ILE A 88 10.17 -3.27 6.86
N ASP A 89 9.78 -4.53 6.74
CA ASP A 89 10.59 -5.56 6.10
C ASP A 89 10.63 -5.37 4.58
N VAL A 90 11.84 -5.17 4.04
CA VAL A 90 12.11 -5.02 2.60
C VAL A 90 13.18 -6.07 2.24
N PRO A 91 12.79 -7.31 1.91
CA PRO A 91 13.69 -8.47 1.92
C PRO A 91 14.90 -8.38 0.98
N MET A 92 14.78 -7.63 -0.12
CA MET A 92 15.84 -7.50 -1.12
C MET A 92 16.97 -6.56 -0.70
N ARG A 93 16.89 -5.97 0.49
CA ARG A 93 17.88 -5.03 1.03
C ARG A 93 18.36 -5.51 2.40
N ALA A 94 19.56 -6.08 2.40
CA ALA A 94 20.33 -6.37 3.61
C ALA A 94 20.85 -5.09 4.24
#